data_AF-A0A4P7QGR6-F1
#
_entry.id   AF-A0A4P7QGR6-F1
#
_cell.length_a   1.000
_cell.length_b   1.000
_cell.length_c   1.000
_cell.angle_alpha   90.00
_cell.angle_beta   90.00
_cell.angle_gamma   90.00
#
_symmetry.space_group_name_H-M   'P 1'
#
loop_
_entity.id
_entity.type
_entity.pdbx_description
1 polymer ?
#
loop_
_entity_poly.entity_id
_entity_poly.type
_entity_poly.pdbx_seq_one_letter_code
_entity_poly.pdbx_strand_id
1 'polypeptide(L)'
;MSTIPFKDWPANYKFAFVLSILAVLAALGLTGAAVFLGWGGGQDYVMVGLLFIVGATAMATIPRWAPSGDAEKARRARAKRLRAELKRR
;
A
#
# COMPACT_ATOMS: atom_id res chain seq x y z
N MET A 1 -7.85 -19.47 -3.15
CA MET A 1 -8.08 -18.02 -3.36
C MET A 1 -7.53 -17.67 -4.73
N SER A 2 -8.38 -17.37 -5.71
CA SER A 2 -7.92 -16.86 -7.01
C SER A 2 -7.37 -15.45 -6.80
N THR A 3 -6.09 -15.25 -7.11
CA THR A 3 -5.46 -13.92 -7.07
C THR A 3 -5.98 -13.11 -8.24
N ILE A 4 -6.59 -11.96 -7.96
CA ILE A 4 -7.08 -11.05 -8.99
C ILE A 4 -5.86 -10.44 -9.71
N PRO A 5 -5.81 -10.41 -11.06
CA PRO A 5 -4.71 -9.80 -11.79
C PRO A 5 -4.50 -8.34 -11.37
N PHE A 6 -3.24 -7.91 -11.22
CA PHE A 6 -2.91 -6.54 -10.80
C PHE A 6 -3.60 -5.46 -11.66
N LYS A 7 -3.76 -5.71 -12.96
CA LYS A 7 -4.47 -4.81 -13.89
C LYS A 7 -5.91 -4.49 -13.45
N ASP A 8 -6.55 -5.42 -12.75
CA ASP A 8 -7.97 -5.34 -12.36
C ASP A 8 -8.14 -4.78 -10.93
N TRP A 9 -7.04 -4.42 -10.26
CA TRP A 9 -7.09 -3.82 -8.94
C TRP A 9 -7.59 -2.37 -9.00
N PRO A 10 -8.34 -1.92 -7.97
CA PRO A 10 -8.66 -0.51 -7.79
C PRO A 10 -7.41 0.38 -7.70
N ALA A 11 -7.51 1.63 -8.16
CA ALA A 11 -6.37 2.55 -8.20
C ALA A 11 -5.73 2.81 -6.83
N ASN A 12 -6.53 2.89 -5.76
CA ASN A 12 -6.02 3.04 -4.39
C ASN A 12 -5.21 1.83 -3.92
N TYR A 13 -5.63 0.61 -4.30
CA TYR A 13 -4.88 -0.62 -3.97
C TYR A 13 -3.58 -0.73 -4.77
N LYS A 14 -3.60 -0.36 -6.06
CA LYS A 14 -2.38 -0.24 -6.87
C LYS A 14 -1.41 0.77 -6.27
N PHE A 15 -1.90 1.93 -5.86
CA PHE A 15 -1.08 2.96 -5.23
C PHE A 15 -0.47 2.48 -3.92
N ALA A 16 -1.26 1.87 -3.03
CA ALA A 16 -0.77 1.30 -1.77
C ALA A 16 0.29 0.21 -2.00
N PHE A 17 0.11 -0.63 -3.02
CA PHE A 17 1.08 -1.67 -3.37
C PHE A 17 2.40 -1.08 -3.86
N VAL A 18 2.35 -0.08 -4.75
CA VAL A 18 3.56 0.62 -5.23
C VAL A 18 4.27 1.33 -4.07
N LEU A 19 3.54 1.99 -3.18
CA LEU A 19 4.13 2.58 -1.97
C LEU A 19 4.81 1.55 -1.07
N SER A 20 4.27 0.34 -0.97
CA SER A 20 4.86 -0.74 -0.19
C SER A 20 6.21 -1.19 -0.79
N ILE A 21 6.29 -1.27 -2.12
CA ILE A 21 7.55 -1.54 -2.83
C ILE A 21 8.56 -0.41 -2.56
N LEU A 22 8.14 0.84 -2.68
CA LEU A 22 9.00 2.00 -2.43
C LEU A 22 9.49 2.06 -0.99
N ALA A 23 8.66 1.70 -0.01
CA ALA A 23 9.06 1.63 1.40
C ALA A 23 10.17 0.60 1.62
N VAL A 24 10.06 -0.59 1.00
CA VAL A 24 11.09 -1.63 1.06
C VAL A 24 12.39 -1.15 0.42
N LEU A 25 12.31 -0.59 -0.79
CA LEU A 25 13.48 -0.08 -1.51
C LEU A 25 14.17 1.07 -0.76
N ALA A 26 13.38 1.99 -0.19
CA ALA A 26 13.89 3.09 0.62
C ALA A 26 14.58 2.57 1.89
N ALA A 27 14.00 1.57 2.57
CA ALA A 27 14.61 0.99 3.75
C ALA A 27 15.96 0.31 3.43
N LEU A 28 16.03 -0.44 2.33
CA LEU A 28 17.27 -1.06 1.86
C LEU A 28 18.31 0.00 1.46
N GLY A 29 17.90 1.03 0.71
CA GLY A 29 18.77 2.11 0.26
C GLY A 29 19.31 2.95 1.42
N LEU A 30 18.46 3.31 2.39
CA LEU A 30 18.86 4.06 3.57
C LEU A 30 19.81 3.25 4.45
N THR A 31 19.55 1.95 4.64
CA THR A 31 20.46 1.07 5.38
C THR A 31 21.82 0.98 4.67
N GLY A 32 21.82 0.76 3.35
CA GLY A 32 23.06 0.68 2.56
C GLY A 32 23.87 1.97 2.59
N ALA A 33 23.20 3.13 2.43
CA ALA A 33 23.85 4.43 2.51
C ALA A 33 24.39 4.72 3.92
N ALA A 34 23.62 4.42 4.96
CA ALA A 34 24.03 4.58 6.36
C ALA A 34 25.29 3.76 6.68
N VAL A 35 25.31 2.48 6.29
CA VAL A 35 26.47 1.58 6.47
C VAL A 35 27.68 2.07 5.67
N PHE A 36 27.49 2.51 4.42
CA PHE A 36 28.59 2.97 3.57
C PHE A 36 29.20 4.29 4.05
N LEU A 37 28.37 5.22 4.53
CA LEU A 37 28.79 6.55 4.98
C LEU A 37 29.20 6.58 6.46
N GLY A 38 29.06 5.48 7.19
CA GLY A 38 29.32 5.43 8.64
C GLY A 38 28.36 6.31 9.45
N TRP A 39 27.14 6.49 8.95
CA TRP A 39 26.09 7.31 9.57
C TRP A 39 24.98 6.44 10.13
N GLY A 40 24.26 6.96 11.12
CA GLY A 40 23.08 6.32 11.71
C GLY A 40 23.30 5.86 13.15
N GLY A 41 22.31 6.13 13.99
CA GLY A 41 22.24 5.61 15.36
C GLY A 41 21.38 4.35 15.44
N GLY A 42 21.41 3.67 16.59
CA GLY A 42 20.58 2.49 16.85
C GLY A 42 19.08 2.74 16.60
N GLN A 43 18.59 3.94 16.91
CA GLN A 43 17.20 4.33 16.65
C GLN A 43 16.87 4.38 15.15
N ASP A 44 17.78 4.86 14.31
CA ASP A 44 17.56 4.98 12.86
C ASP A 44 17.44 3.59 12.23
N TYR A 45 18.31 2.66 12.62
CA TYR A 45 18.25 1.28 12.14
C TYR A 45 16.96 0.56 12.57
N VAL A 46 16.45 0.83 13.77
CA VAL A 46 15.16 0.30 14.22
C VAL A 46 14.01 0.87 13.39
N MET A 47 13.99 2.18 13.15
CA MET A 47 12.94 2.80 12.31
C MET A 47 12.97 2.29 10.87
N VAL A 48 14.16 2.15 10.29
CA VAL A 48 14.33 1.60 8.94
C VAL A 48 13.92 0.13 8.89
N GLY A 49 14.26 -0.66 9.92
CA GLY A 49 13.81 -2.05 10.05
C GLY A 49 12.28 -2.17 10.13
N LEU A 50 11.62 -1.30 10.91
CA LEU A 50 10.16 -1.24 10.97
C LEU A 50 9.54 -0.87 9.62
N LEU A 51 10.10 0.13 8.93
CA LEU A 51 9.64 0.53 7.60
C LEU A 51 9.73 -0.65 6.61
N PHE A 52 10.84 -1.39 6.65
CA PHE A 52 11.02 -2.59 5.83
C PHE A 52 9.98 -3.66 6.14
N ILE A 53 9.78 -4.00 7.43
CA ILE A 53 8.82 -5.03 7.85
C ILE A 53 7.39 -4.65 7.43
N VAL A 54 6.99 -3.39 7.65
CA VAL A 54 5.66 -2.91 7.28
C VAL A 54 5.48 -2.94 5.77
N GLY A 55 6.46 -2.44 4.99
CA GLY A 55 6.43 -2.47 3.54
C GLY A 55 6.36 -3.89 2.98
N ALA A 56 7.19 -4.81 3.47
CA ALA A 56 7.20 -6.21 3.05
C ALA A 56 5.90 -6.93 3.40
N THR A 57 5.37 -6.70 4.61
CA THR A 57 4.10 -7.27 5.07
C THR A 57 2.93 -6.75 4.24
N ALA A 58 2.89 -5.46 3.96
CA ALA A 58 1.88 -4.86 3.09
C ALA A 58 1.95 -5.43 1.67
N MET A 59 3.16 -5.54 1.10
CA MET A 59 3.37 -6.13 -0.22
C MET A 59 2.90 -7.60 -0.30
N ALA A 60 3.15 -8.40 0.75
CA ALA A 60 2.71 -9.79 0.81
C ALA A 60 1.20 -9.95 1.06
N THR A 61 0.59 -9.01 1.79
CA THR A 61 -0.81 -9.12 2.19
C THR A 61 -1.75 -8.46 1.18
N ILE A 62 -1.48 -7.26 0.67
CA ILE A 62 -2.34 -6.50 -0.29
C ILE A 62 -2.96 -7.37 -1.39
N PRO A 63 -2.22 -8.27 -2.07
CA PRO A 63 -2.80 -9.15 -3.09
C PRO A 63 -3.96 -10.04 -2.60
N ARG A 64 -4.00 -10.36 -1.30
CA ARG A 64 -4.99 -11.26 -0.68
C ARG A 64 -6.31 -10.58 -0.35
N TRP A 65 -6.32 -9.26 -0.20
CA TRP A 65 -7.51 -8.47 0.20
C TRP A 65 -7.87 -7.36 -0.79
N ALA A 66 -7.18 -7.26 -1.93
CA ALA A 66 -7.57 -6.38 -3.02
C ALA A 66 -8.94 -6.82 -3.59
N PRO A 67 -9.99 -5.99 -3.50
CA PRO A 67 -11.28 -6.31 -4.11
C PRO A 67 -11.19 -6.17 -5.63
N SER A 68 -12.09 -6.82 -6.37
CA SER A 68 -12.18 -6.62 -7.82
C SER A 68 -12.55 -5.16 -8.14
N GLY A 69 -11.94 -4.60 -9.18
CA GLY A 69 -12.20 -3.23 -9.63
C GLY A 69 -13.69 -2.94 -9.89
N ASP A 70 -14.43 -3.93 -10.36
CA ASP A 70 -15.88 -3.79 -10.62
C ASP A 70 -16.71 -3.74 -9.34
N ALA A 71 -16.37 -4.52 -8.32
CA ALA A 71 -17.01 -4.45 -7.02
C ALA A 71 -16.79 -3.09 -6.35
N GLU A 72 -15.58 -2.53 -6.48
CA GLU A 72 -15.26 -1.21 -5.95
C GLU A 72 -15.98 -0.08 -6.71
N LYS A 73 -16.07 -0.17 -8.06
CA LYS A 73 -16.87 0.75 -8.87
C LYS A 73 -18.35 0.71 -8.49
N ALA A 74 -18.92 -0.48 -8.31
CA ALA A 74 -20.31 -0.65 -7.90
C ALA A 74 -20.57 -0.05 -6.51
N ARG A 75 -19.64 -0.27 -5.55
CA ARG A 75 -19.70 0.34 -4.21
C ARG A 75 -19.64 1.86 -4.27
N ARG A 76 -18.73 2.43 -5.07
CA ARG A 76 -18.61 3.89 -5.25
C ARG A 76 -19.85 4.48 -5.92
N ALA A 77 -20.41 3.81 -6.93
CA ALA A 77 -21.65 4.23 -7.58
C ALA A 77 -22.83 4.22 -6.59
N ARG A 78 -22.95 3.18 -5.77
CA ARG A 78 -23.97 3.10 -4.71
C ARG A 78 -23.80 4.21 -3.68
N ALA A 79 -22.57 4.46 -3.22
CA ALA A 79 -22.29 5.55 -2.27
C ALA A 79 -22.63 6.93 -2.87
N LYS A 80 -22.37 7.14 -4.17
CA LYS A 80 -22.74 8.38 -4.87
C LYS A 80 -24.25 8.56 -4.96
N ARG A 81 -25.01 7.49 -5.25
CA ARG A 81 -26.49 7.50 -5.27
C ARG A 81 -27.06 7.82 -3.89
N LEU A 82 -26.60 7.15 -2.84
CA LEU A 82 -27.04 7.40 -1.46
C LEU A 82 -26.75 8.84 -1.01
N ARG A 83 -25.57 9.39 -1.36
CA ARG A 83 -25.26 10.81 -1.08
C ARG A 83 -26.19 11.77 -1.83
N ALA A 84 -26.57 11.44 -3.06
CA ALA A 84 -27.51 12.25 -3.83
C ALA A 84 -28.93 12.20 -3.25
N GLU A 85 -29.37 11.03 -2.77
CA GLU A 85 -30.65 10.87 -2.07
C GLU A 85 -30.69 11.65 -0.75
N LEU A 86 -29.61 11.61 0.04
CA LEU A 86 -29.50 12.39 1.28
C LEU A 86 -29.53 13.90 1.03
N LYS A 87 -29.00 14.39 -0.11
CA LYS A 87 -29.03 15.82 -0.46
C LYS A 87 -30.39 16.29 -0.99
N ARG A 88 -31.27 15.35 -1.38
CA ARG A 88 -32.64 15.64 -1.85
C ARG A 88 -33.68 15.62 -0.72
N ARG A 89 -33.33 15.11 0.45
CA ARG A 89 -34.11 15.23 1.68
C ARG A 89 -33.71 16.50 2.41
#